data_AF-A0A519H9G7-F1
#
_entry.id   AF-A0A519H9G7-F1
#
_cell.length_a   1.000
_cell.length_b   1.000
_cell.length_c   1.000
_cell.angle_alpha   90.00
_cell.angle_beta   90.00
_cell.angle_gamma   90.00
#
_symmetry.space_group_name_H-M   'P 1'
#
loop_
_entity.id
_entity.type
_entity.pdbx_description
1 polymer ?
#
loop_
_entity_poly.entity_id
_entity_poly.type
_entity_poly.pdbx_seq_one_letter_code
_entity_poly.pdbx_strand_id
1 'polypeptide(L)'
;MLINCVAYENGAKLADIAVADISDYMARPNCFVWVALNDPSPEELVELQHEFNLHELAVEDASHGHQRPKVEEYGDSLFVVMHLVEPVPGVGDEALNVGEVDVFVGR
;
A
#
# COMPACT_ATOMS: atom_id res chain seq x y z
N MET A 1 8.92 5.03 -4.12
CA MET A 1 8.73 5.14 -5.58
C MET A 1 7.42 4.49 -6.02
N LEU A 2 6.54 5.27 -6.63
CA LEU A 2 5.31 4.78 -7.27
C LEU A 2 5.58 3.74 -8.36
N ILE A 3 5.01 2.54 -8.21
CA ILE A 3 5.00 1.49 -9.24
C ILE A 3 3.77 1.67 -10.13
N ASN A 4 2.58 1.77 -9.54
CA ASN A 4 1.34 2.00 -10.27
C ASN A 4 0.30 2.72 -9.40
N CYS A 5 -0.62 3.42 -10.08
CA CYS A 5 -1.81 4.03 -9.50
C CYS A 5 -2.94 3.84 -10.52
N VAL A 6 -3.88 2.95 -10.23
CA VAL A 6 -4.84 2.44 -11.22
C VAL A 6 -6.25 2.46 -10.65
N ALA A 7 -7.17 3.09 -11.37
CA ALA A 7 -8.59 2.96 -11.11
C ALA A 7 -9.16 1.74 -11.84
N TYR A 8 -10.01 1.00 -11.14
CA TYR A 8 -10.82 -0.09 -11.65
C TYR A 8 -12.29 0.24 -11.44
N GLU A 9 -13.13 -0.22 -12.35
CA GLU A 9 -14.58 -0.12 -12.24
C GLU A 9 -15.19 -1.47 -12.63
N ASN A 10 -16.09 -2.00 -11.80
CA ASN A 10 -16.72 -3.31 -12.03
C ASN A 10 -15.72 -4.46 -12.33
N GLY A 11 -14.55 -4.42 -11.68
CA GLY A 11 -13.49 -5.43 -11.83
C GLY A 11 -12.63 -5.31 -13.09
N ALA A 12 -12.84 -4.29 -13.93
CA ALA A 12 -12.01 -4.01 -15.09
C ALA A 12 -11.14 -2.77 -14.87
N LYS A 13 -9.91 -2.77 -15.41
CA LYS A 13 -9.05 -1.57 -15.39
C LYS A 13 -9.73 -0.46 -16.17
N LEU A 14 -9.94 0.68 -15.51
CA LEU A 14 -10.52 1.88 -16.10
C LEU A 14 -9.41 2.78 -16.68
N ALA A 15 -8.43 3.14 -15.86
CA ALA A 15 -7.32 4.01 -16.26
C ALA A 15 -6.13 3.92 -15.29
N ASP A 16 -4.92 4.22 -15.77
CA ASP A 16 -3.83 4.69 -14.91
C ASP A 16 -4.12 6.16 -14.56
N ILE A 17 -4.00 6.54 -13.29
CA ILE A 17 -4.42 7.86 -12.77
C ILE A 17 -3.26 8.53 -12.01
N ALA A 18 -3.32 9.86 -11.85
CA ALA A 18 -2.41 10.54 -10.94
C ALA A 18 -2.86 10.31 -9.48
N VAL A 19 -1.92 10.41 -8.54
CA VAL A 19 -2.22 10.29 -7.10
C VAL A 19 -3.24 11.35 -6.66
N ALA A 20 -3.09 12.59 -7.13
CA ALA A 20 -4.03 13.68 -6.87
C ALA A 20 -5.46 13.45 -7.41
N ASP A 21 -5.68 12.45 -8.28
CA ASP A 21 -7.01 12.13 -8.80
C ASP A 21 -7.70 11.01 -8.00
N ILE A 22 -7.02 10.38 -7.02
CA ILE A 22 -7.52 9.20 -6.30
C ILE A 22 -8.89 9.49 -5.68
N SER A 23 -9.03 10.59 -4.94
CA SER A 23 -10.28 10.99 -4.30
C SER A 23 -11.46 11.09 -5.29
N ASP A 24 -11.21 11.58 -6.51
CA ASP A 24 -12.23 11.74 -7.55
C ASP A 24 -12.74 10.40 -8.10
N TYR A 25 -11.88 9.38 -8.14
CA TYR A 25 -12.27 8.02 -8.53
C TYR A 25 -12.91 7.25 -7.38
N MET A 26 -12.42 7.42 -6.15
CA MET A 26 -12.99 6.81 -4.95
C MET A 26 -14.43 7.31 -4.68
N ALA A 27 -14.76 8.54 -5.07
CA ALA A 27 -16.12 9.07 -4.98
C ALA A 27 -17.13 8.41 -5.93
N ARG A 28 -16.68 7.64 -6.93
CA ARG A 28 -17.55 6.99 -7.92
C ARG A 28 -18.05 5.64 -7.41
N PRO A 29 -19.33 5.30 -7.66
CA PRO A 29 -19.85 4.00 -7.26
C PRO A 29 -19.15 2.86 -8.01
N ASN A 30 -18.87 1.76 -7.31
CA ASN A 30 -18.21 0.55 -7.86
C ASN A 30 -16.80 0.79 -8.43
N CYS A 31 -16.18 1.92 -8.08
CA CYS A 31 -14.78 2.17 -8.37
C CYS A 31 -13.89 1.67 -7.23
N PHE A 32 -12.70 1.24 -7.59
CA PHE A 32 -11.66 0.78 -6.69
C PHE A 32 -10.32 1.29 -7.20
N VAL A 33 -9.49 1.86 -6.33
CA VAL A 33 -8.16 2.33 -6.70
C VAL A 33 -7.10 1.44 -6.07
N TRP A 34 -6.19 0.93 -6.91
CA TRP A 34 -5.01 0.19 -6.47
C TRP A 34 -3.77 1.06 -6.64
N VAL A 35 -3.02 1.24 -5.56
CA VAL A 35 -1.72 1.91 -5.57
C VAL A 35 -0.66 0.96 -5.07
N ALA A 36 0.44 0.84 -5.80
CA ALA A 36 1.61 0.09 -5.35
C ALA A 36 2.83 1.02 -5.31
N LEU A 37 3.55 0.96 -4.20
CA LEU A 37 4.79 1.68 -3.96
C LEU A 37 5.91 0.68 -3.66
N ASN A 38 7.11 1.00 -4.10
CA ASN A 38 8.34 0.34 -3.65
C ASN A 38 9.25 1.39 -3.02
N ASP A 39 9.72 1.16 -1.80
CA ASP A 39 10.54 2.10 -1.03
C ASP A 39 10.00 3.54 -1.10
N PRO A 40 8.77 3.80 -0.61
CA PRO A 40 8.17 5.11 -0.71
C PRO A 40 8.91 6.16 0.11
N SER A 41 8.98 7.39 -0.41
CA SER A 41 9.47 8.51 0.39
C SER A 41 8.42 8.94 1.42
N PRO A 42 8.81 9.62 2.51
CA PRO A 42 7.85 10.17 3.48
C PRO A 42 6.80 11.07 2.81
N GLU A 43 7.20 11.84 1.81
CA GLU A 43 6.29 12.71 1.05
C GLU A 43 5.25 11.91 0.25
N GLU A 44 5.66 10.81 -0.40
CA GLU A 44 4.72 9.91 -1.11
C GLU A 44 3.70 9.30 -0.12
N LEU A 45 4.15 8.90 1.07
CA LEU A 45 3.28 8.36 2.11
C LEU A 45 2.29 9.40 2.64
N VAL A 46 2.73 10.64 2.85
CA VAL A 46 1.86 11.74 3.30
C VAL A 46 0.83 12.11 2.23
N GLU A 47 1.19 12.08 0.95
CA GLU A 47 0.25 12.32 -0.14
C GLU A 47 -0.87 11.25 -0.15
N LEU A 48 -0.50 9.97 -0.06
CA LEU A 48 -1.47 8.88 0.02
C LEU A 48 -2.28 8.88 1.32
N GLN A 49 -1.68 9.32 2.43
CA GLN A 49 -2.40 9.51 3.68
C GLN A 49 -3.59 10.44 3.49
N HIS A 50 -3.39 11.57 2.79
CA HIS A 50 -4.46 12.52 2.53
C HIS A 50 -5.48 11.97 1.53
N GLU A 51 -5.04 11.38 0.42
CA GLU A 51 -5.94 10.88 -0.63
C GLU A 51 -6.83 9.71 -0.19
N PHE A 52 -6.31 8.82 0.66
CA PHE A 52 -7.07 7.69 1.20
C PHE A 52 -7.59 7.91 2.62
N ASN A 53 -7.31 9.07 3.22
CA ASN A 53 -7.62 9.36 4.63
C ASN A 53 -7.08 8.27 5.58
N LEU A 54 -5.82 7.87 5.38
CA LEU A 54 -5.17 6.81 6.18
C LEU A 54 -4.88 7.30 7.61
N HIS A 55 -4.96 6.38 8.56
CA HIS A 55 -4.69 6.68 9.96
C HIS A 55 -3.20 7.02 10.19
N GLU A 56 -2.92 8.07 10.97
CA GLU A 56 -1.56 8.57 11.20
C GLU A 56 -0.60 7.50 11.74
N LEU A 57 -1.03 6.71 12.73
CA LEU A 57 -0.19 5.65 13.31
C LEU A 57 0.17 4.54 12.31
N ALA A 58 -0.73 4.22 11.38
CA ALA A 58 -0.47 3.20 10.38
C ALA A 58 0.53 3.69 9.33
N VAL A 59 0.45 4.98 8.96
CA VAL A 59 1.43 5.62 8.05
C VAL A 59 2.79 5.78 8.74
N GLU A 60 2.79 6.12 10.03
CA GLU A 60 4.02 6.15 10.85
C GLU A 60 4.70 4.78 10.88
N ASP A 61 3.94 3.70 11.10
CA ASP A 61 4.49 2.35 11.12
C ASP A 61 5.07 1.95 9.75
N ALA A 62 4.34 2.21 8.66
CA ALA A 62 4.81 1.93 7.31
C ALA A 62 6.04 2.77 6.91
N SER A 63 6.17 3.98 7.46
CA SER A 63 7.36 4.82 7.23
C SER A 63 8.58 4.37 8.02
N HIS A 64 8.41 3.78 9.20
CA HIS A 64 9.53 3.28 10.02
C HIS A 64 10.01 1.89 9.58
N GLY A 65 9.08 1.05 9.15
CA GLY A 65 9.33 -0.35 8.77
C GLY A 65 9.76 -1.24 9.95
N HIS A 66 10.24 -2.44 9.62
CA HIS A 66 10.69 -3.46 10.58
C HIS A 66 9.62 -3.84 11.61
N GLN A 67 8.37 -3.76 11.20
CA GLN A 67 7.22 -4.11 12.01
C GLN A 67 7.12 -5.62 12.17
N ARG A 68 6.49 -6.04 13.27
CA ARG A 68 6.05 -7.44 13.40
C ARG A 68 4.78 -7.64 12.57
N PRO A 69 4.58 -8.81 11.93
CA PRO A 69 3.35 -9.08 11.21
C PRO A 69 2.14 -8.90 12.11
N LYS A 70 1.17 -8.12 11.65
CA LYS A 70 0.00 -7.69 12.43
C LYS A 70 -1.16 -7.31 11.52
N VAL A 71 -2.34 -7.26 12.11
CA VAL A 71 -3.57 -6.71 11.51
C VAL A 71 -4.15 -5.74 12.53
N GLU A 72 -4.36 -4.50 12.11
CA GLU A 72 -4.93 -3.44 12.95
C GLU A 72 -6.13 -2.80 12.24
N GLU A 73 -7.15 -2.45 13.03
CA GLU A 73 -8.38 -1.81 12.55
C GLU A 73 -8.36 -0.33 12.90
N TYR A 74 -8.55 0.53 11.89
CA TYR A 74 -8.64 1.98 12.04
C TYR A 74 -9.90 2.48 11.36
N GLY A 75 -10.99 2.56 12.13
CA GLY A 75 -12.31 2.96 11.60
C GLY A 75 -12.78 1.99 10.51
N ASP A 76 -12.94 2.50 9.29
CA ASP A 76 -13.36 1.73 8.12
C ASP A 76 -12.18 1.19 7.29
N SER A 77 -10.96 1.25 7.83
CA SER A 77 -9.73 0.76 7.17
C SER A 77 -9.01 -0.29 7.99
N LEU A 78 -8.31 -1.20 7.29
CA LEU A 78 -7.40 -2.19 7.84
C LEU A 78 -5.97 -1.83 7.46
N PHE A 79 -5.06 -1.98 8.42
CA PHE A 79 -3.62 -1.95 8.19
C PHE A 79 -3.04 -3.33 8.46
N VAL A 80 -2.33 -3.88 7.48
CA VAL A 80 -1.75 -5.22 7.54
C VAL A 80 -0.26 -5.16 7.25
N VAL A 81 0.54 -5.71 8.15
CA VAL A 81 1.98 -5.88 7.96
C VAL A 81 2.27 -7.36 7.72
N MET A 82 3.04 -7.66 6.67
CA MET A 82 3.51 -9.00 6.36
C MET A 82 5.02 -9.01 6.09
N HIS A 83 5.66 -10.15 6.30
CA HIS A 83 7.04 -10.36 5.85
C HIS A 83 7.05 -11.04 4.49
N LEU A 84 7.83 -10.49 3.56
CA LEU A 84 8.13 -11.09 2.27
C LEU A 84 9.42 -11.90 2.42
N VAL A 85 9.37 -13.20 2.10
CA VAL A 85 10.53 -14.09 2.25
C VAL A 85 10.95 -14.60 0.89
N GLU A 86 12.21 -14.35 0.51
CA GLU A 86 12.75 -14.73 -0.80
C GLU A 86 14.11 -15.44 -0.63
N PRO A 87 14.40 -16.51 -1.38
CA PRO A 87 15.73 -17.12 -1.39
C PRO A 87 16.79 -16.14 -1.89
N VAL A 88 17.99 -16.17 -1.31
CA VAL A 88 19.13 -15.37 -1.79
C VAL A 88 19.68 -16.00 -3.07
N PRO A 89 19.67 -15.30 -4.22
CA PRO A 89 20.15 -15.86 -5.47
C PRO A 89 21.63 -16.27 -5.38
N GLY A 90 21.93 -17.52 -5.76
CA GLY A 90 23.31 -18.04 -5.84
C GLY A 90 23.95 -18.46 -4.51
N VAL A 91 23.22 -18.39 -3.38
CA VAL A 91 23.75 -18.76 -2.05
C VAL A 91 23.14 -20.07 -1.51
N GLY A 92 22.17 -20.66 -2.23
CA GLY A 92 21.46 -21.89 -1.84
C GLY A 92 20.24 -21.62 -0.96
N ASP A 93 19.39 -22.63 -0.76
CA ASP A 93 18.05 -22.48 -0.17
C ASP A 93 18.04 -22.15 1.34
N GLU A 94 19.19 -22.18 2.01
CA GLU A 94 19.31 -21.87 3.45
C GLU A 94 19.41 -20.36 3.73
N ALA A 95 19.76 -19.55 2.73
CA ALA A 95 19.88 -18.11 2.87
C ALA A 95 18.59 -17.43 2.37
N LEU A 96 17.94 -16.66 3.25
CA LEU A 96 16.69 -15.96 2.97
C LEU A 96 16.87 -14.45 3.13
N ASN A 97 16.36 -13.70 2.16
CA ASN A 97 16.05 -12.28 2.29
C ASN A 97 14.66 -12.13 2.90
N VAL A 98 14.54 -11.23 3.88
CA VAL A 98 13.26 -10.90 4.50
C VAL A 98 12.99 -9.42 4.26
N GLY A 99 11.95 -9.13 3.50
CA GLY A 99 11.37 -7.80 3.31
C GLY A 99 10.07 -7.64 4.09
N GLU A 100 9.45 -6.47 3.95
CA GLU A 100 8.20 -6.11 4.59
C GLU A 100 7.20 -5.64 3.52
N VAL A 101 5.93 -5.99 3.70
CA VAL A 101 4.83 -5.55 2.84
C VAL A 101 3.72 -5.01 3.73
N ASP A 102 3.46 -3.73 3.57
CA ASP A 102 2.43 -2.98 4.26
C ASP A 102 1.23 -2.77 3.34
N VAL A 103 0.05 -3.17 3.80
CA VAL A 103 -1.18 -3.10 3.02
C VAL A 103 -2.23 -2.31 3.80
N PHE A 104 -2.70 -1.24 3.16
CA PHE A 104 -3.88 -0.49 3.58
C PHE A 104 -5.07 -0.95 2.76
N VAL A 105 -6.17 -1.31 3.41
CA VAL A 105 -7.44 -1.68 2.75
C VAL A 105 -8.55 -0.86 3.38
N GLY A 106 -9.25 -0.07 2.57
CA GLY A 106 -10.37 0.77 3.01
C GLY A 106 -11.54 0.67 2.05
N ARG A 107 -12.56 1.49 2.32
CA ARG A 107 -13.75 1.63 1.49
C ARG A 107 -13.58 2.74 0.46
#